data_AF-A0A258BJH5-F1
#
_entry.id   AF-A0A258BJH5-F1
#
_cell.length_a   1.000
_cell.length_b   1.000
_cell.length_c   1.000
_cell.angle_alpha   90.00
_cell.angle_beta   90.00
_cell.angle_gamma   90.00
#
_symmetry.space_group_name_H-M   'P 1'
#
loop_
_entity.id
_entity.type
_entity.pdbx_description
1 polymer ?
#
loop_
_entity_poly.entity_id
_entity_poly.type
_entity_poly.pdbx_seq_one_letter_code
_entity_poly.pdbx_strand_id
1 'polypeptide(L)' 'MFHFLGRAEGGNLLTASPMAYGAEVAPKAAAANRTVFYFKDGRPRRVYEILTNIRRSFI' A
#
# COMPACT_ATOMS: atom_id res chain seq x y z
N MET A 1 -2.80 13.07 1.49
CA MET A 1 -1.91 12.06 0.86
C MET A 1 -1.24 11.09 1.85
N PHE A 2 -0.70 11.54 3.00
CA PHE A 2 -0.01 10.67 3.96
C PHE A 2 -0.79 10.34 5.26
N HIS A 3 -2.00 10.89 5.43
CA HIS A 3 -2.74 10.73 6.69
C HIS A 3 -3.22 9.30 6.96
N PHE A 4 -3.41 8.46 5.92
CA PHE A 4 -3.99 7.11 6.08
C PHE A 4 -2.95 5.98 6.16
N LEU A 5 -1.73 6.23 5.66
CA LEU A 5 -0.66 5.21 5.59
C LEU A 5 0.47 5.42 6.59
N GLY A 6 0.51 6.57 7.26
CA GLY A 6 1.68 7.01 8.02
C GLY A 6 2.73 7.61 7.09
N ARG A 7 3.33 8.71 7.54
CA ARG A 7 4.23 9.55 6.72
C ARG A 7 5.49 8.81 6.24
N ALA A 8 5.98 7.86 7.03
CA ALA A 8 7.16 7.04 6.71
C ALA A 8 6.84 5.91 5.70
N GLU A 9 5.84 5.09 5.99
CA GLU A 9 5.49 3.92 5.16
C GLU A 9 4.90 4.32 3.80
N GLY A 10 4.16 5.44 3.76
CA GLY A 10 3.73 6.04 2.50
C GLY A 10 4.91 6.50 1.65
N GLY A 11 6.02 6.94 2.28
CA GLY A 11 7.25 7.32 1.58
C GLY A 11 7.93 6.11 0.97
N ASN A 12 8.03 5.02 1.73
CA ASN A 12 8.59 3.75 1.27
C ASN A 12 7.83 3.19 0.06
N LEU A 13 6.49 3.29 0.06
CA LEU A 13 5.67 2.86 -1.08
C LEU A 13 5.85 3.71 -2.34
N LEU A 14 6.16 5.00 -2.19
CA LEU A 14 6.37 5.90 -3.34
C LEU A 14 7.76 5.72 -3.98
N THR A 15 8.73 5.21 -3.22
CA THR A 15 10.11 4.98 -3.69
C THR A 15 10.40 3.52 -4.05
N ALA A 16 9.56 2.59 -3.61
CA ALA A 16 9.73 1.17 -3.89
C ALA A 16 9.45 0.80 -5.35
N SER A 17 9.96 -0.37 -5.76
CA SER A 17 9.66 -0.95 -7.06
C SER A 17 8.16 -1.16 -7.21
N PRO A 18 7.54 -0.74 -8.33
CA PRO A 18 6.12 -0.97 -8.58
C PRO A 18 5.73 -2.44 -8.50
N MET A 19 6.64 -3.35 -8.85
CA MET A 19 6.43 -4.80 -8.85
C MET A 19 6.59 -5.46 -7.49
N ALA A 20 7.17 -4.77 -6.50
CA ALA A 20 7.33 -5.30 -5.14
C ALA A 20 5.97 -5.46 -4.45
N TYR A 21 5.91 -6.36 -3.47
CA TYR A 21 4.72 -6.51 -2.64
C TYR A 21 4.65 -5.38 -1.62
N GLY A 22 3.52 -4.67 -1.56
CA GLY A 22 3.37 -3.54 -0.64
C GLY A 22 3.44 -3.96 0.82
N ALA A 23 3.06 -5.20 1.14
CA ALA A 23 3.17 -5.75 2.49
C ALA A 23 4.62 -5.96 2.95
N GLU A 24 5.56 -6.15 2.03
CA GLU A 24 7.00 -6.27 2.33
C GLU A 24 7.64 -4.88 2.48
N VAL A 25 7.22 -3.93 1.66
CA VAL A 25 7.73 -2.54 1.65
C VAL A 25 7.22 -1.75 2.85
N ALA A 26 5.99 -2.00 3.27
CA ALA A 26 5.31 -1.25 4.32
C ALA A 26 4.53 -2.18 5.28
N PRO A 27 5.23 -3.05 6.04
CA PRO A 27 4.59 -4.10 6.84
C PRO A 27 3.71 -3.55 7.97
N LYS A 28 4.08 -2.42 8.57
CA LYS A 28 3.28 -1.80 9.64
C LYS A 28 1.97 -1.25 9.09
N ALA A 29 2.04 -0.55 7.95
CA ALA A 29 0.84 -0.04 7.29
C ALA A 29 -0.03 -1.19 6.74
N ALA A 30 0.57 -2.29 6.28
CA ALA A 30 -0.14 -3.48 5.82
C ALA A 30 -0.90 -4.19 6.94
N ALA A 31 -0.32 -4.27 8.14
CA ALA A 31 -0.99 -4.81 9.32
C ALA A 31 -2.20 -3.95 9.73
N ALA A 32 -2.05 -2.62 9.70
CA ALA A 32 -3.12 -1.69 10.05
C ALA A 32 -4.23 -1.61 8.98
N ASN A 33 -3.89 -1.75 7.70
CA ASN A 33 -4.80 -1.52 6.57
C ASN A 33 -4.91 -2.74 5.65
N ARG A 34 -5.27 -3.91 6.18
CA ARG A 34 -5.30 -5.16 5.41
C ARG A 34 -6.08 -5.09 4.10
N THR A 35 -7.20 -4.36 4.06
CA THR A 35 -8.03 -4.21 2.85
C THR A 35 -7.34 -3.45 1.72
N VAL A 36 -6.40 -2.57 2.06
CA VAL A 36 -5.60 -1.80 1.09
C VAL A 36 -4.44 -2.63 0.57
N PHE A 37 -3.81 -3.43 1.44
CA PHE A 37 -2.57 -4.15 1.13
C PHE A 37 -2.77 -5.58 0.64
N TYR A 38 -3.95 -6.16 0.85
CA TYR A 38 -4.25 -7.54 0.48
C TYR A 38 -5.50 -7.61 -0.40
N PHE A 39 -5.55 -8.64 -1.22
CA PHE A 39 -6.77 -9.07 -1.90
C PHE A 39 -7.72 -9.79 -0.92
N LYS A 40 -8.96 -9.99 -1.33
CA LYS A 40 -9.95 -10.74 -0.54
C LYS A 40 -9.54 -12.18 -0.26
N ASP A 41 -8.72 -12.76 -1.13
CA ASP A 41 -8.14 -14.10 -0.99
C ASP A 41 -6.89 -14.14 -0.08
N GLY A 42 -6.49 -12.99 0.49
CA GLY A 42 -5.35 -12.87 1.39
C GLY A 42 -3.99 -12.70 0.69
N ARG A 43 -3.93 -12.68 -0.64
CA ARG A 43 -2.67 -12.41 -1.36
C ARG A 43 -2.24 -10.94 -1.20
N PRO A 44 -0.94 -10.65 -1.01
CA PRO A 44 -0.46 -9.28 -0.95
C PRO A 44 -0.57 -8.60 -2.32
N ARG A 45 -1.03 -7.35 -2.33
CA ARG A 45 -1.05 -6.49 -3.51
C ARG A 45 0.33 -5.90 -3.77
N ARG A 46 0.60 -5.61 -5.03
CA ARG A 46 1.81 -4.92 -5.45
C ARG A 46 1.69 -3.41 -5.22
N VAL A 47 2.84 -2.74 -5.13
CA VAL A 47 2.92 -1.29 -4.91
C VAL A 47 2.08 -0.52 -5.93
N TYR A 48 2.15 -0.86 -7.22
CA TYR A 48 1.37 -0.16 -8.25
C TYR A 48 -0.16 -0.27 -8.05
N GLU A 49 -0.63 -1.43 -7.57
CA GLU A 49 -2.05 -1.68 -7.35
C GLU A 49 -2.57 -0.87 -6.17
N ILE A 50 -1.77 -0.81 -5.11
CA ILE A 50 -2.04 -0.03 -3.91
C ILE A 50 -2.12 1.45 -4.26
N LEU A 51 -1.10 2.00 -4.94
CA LEU A 51 -1.08 3.41 -5.33
C LEU A 51 -2.22 3.77 -6.29
N THR A 52 -2.56 2.88 -7.22
CA THR A 52 -3.70 3.07 -8.14
C THR A 52 -5.04 3.11 -7.40
N ASN A 53 -5.26 2.18 -6.45
CA ASN A 53 -6.48 2.14 -5.65
C ASN A 53 -6.61 3.37 -4.75
N ILE A 54 -5.52 3.76 -4.08
CA ILE A 54 -5.47 4.96 -3.24
C ILE A 54 -5.84 6.18 -4.08
N ARG A 55 -5.22 6.35 -5.26
CA ARG A 55 -5.52 7.47 -6.16
C ARG A 55 -6.99 7.52 -6.57
N ARG A 56 -7.63 6.38 -6.81
CA ARG A 56 -9.07 6.30 -7.16
C ARG A 56 -9.99 6.68 -6.00
N SER A 57 -9.61 6.39 -4.76
CA SER A 57 -10.43 6.73 -3.58
C SER A 57 -10.47 8.21 -3.22
N PHE A 58 -9.68 9.06 -3.88
CA PHE A 58 -9.63 10.51 -3.66
C PHE A 58 -10.22 11.35 -4.81
N ILE A 59 -10.83 10.69 -5.80
CA ILE A 59 -11.66 11.30 -6.86
C ILE A 59 -13.11 10.96 -6.54
#